data_AF-W7SAA1-F1
#
_entry.id   AF-W7SAA1-F1
#
_cell.length_a   1.000
_cell.length_b   1.000
_cell.length_c   1.000
_cell.angle_alpha   90.00
_cell.angle_beta   90.00
_cell.angle_gamma   90.00
#
_symmetry.space_group_name_H-M   'P 1'
#
loop_
_entity.id
_entity.type
_entity.pdbx_description
1 polymer ?
#
loop_
_entity_poly.entity_id
_entity_poly.type
_entity_poly.pdbx_seq_one_letter_code
_entity_poly.pdbx_strand_id
1 'polypeptide(L)'
;MFEPIYKPLKKHVDASKVTDHYALLPTRKLANLSELSVQESNIYLEVVKSATALFMAAYQYEETKIVTTINDVPFHTTGSIEKIRGWKEILQDVDYKDMIYQKLRGLEQQPLVVELLKNYSTTDTWI
;
A
#
# COMPACT_ATOMS: atom_id res chain seq x y z
N MET A 1 11.83 13.60 5.16
CA MET A 1 11.58 13.71 6.61
C MET A 1 10.24 13.04 6.88
N PHE A 2 10.18 12.07 7.79
CA PHE A 2 8.93 11.37 8.14
C PHE A 2 8.02 12.33 8.90
N GLU A 3 6.83 12.61 8.37
CA GLU A 3 5.78 13.36 9.07
C GLU A 3 4.71 12.39 9.55
N PRO A 4 4.68 12.04 10.85
CA PRO A 4 3.67 11.14 11.38
C PRO A 4 2.28 11.78 11.36
N ILE A 5 1.27 10.97 11.04
CA ILE A 5 -0.12 11.40 11.16
C ILE A 5 -0.52 11.37 12.64
N TYR A 6 -0.49 12.54 13.30
CA TYR A 6 -0.80 12.67 14.73
C TYR A 6 -2.29 12.48 15.08
N LYS A 7 -3.19 12.58 14.11
CA LYS A 7 -4.63 12.36 14.29
C LYS A 7 -5.02 11.06 13.59
N PRO A 8 -5.22 9.95 14.33
CA PRO A 8 -5.61 8.70 13.70
C PRO A 8 -6.95 8.89 12.99
N LEU A 9 -7.06 8.43 11.75
CA LEU A 9 -8.33 8.47 11.03
C LEU A 9 -9.29 7.52 11.75
N LYS A 10 -10.58 7.88 11.84
CA LYS A 10 -11.59 7.02 12.49
C LYS A 10 -11.65 5.60 11.92
N LYS A 11 -11.25 5.43 10.65
CA LYS A 11 -11.12 4.12 10.00
C LYS A 11 -10.00 3.25 10.58
N HIS A 12 -8.98 3.86 11.18
CA HIS A 12 -7.80 3.21 11.76
C HIS A 12 -7.96 2.96 13.25
N VAL A 13 -8.50 3.95 13.98
CA VAL A 13 -8.74 3.84 15.41
C VAL A 13 -10.07 4.52 15.73
N ASP A 14 -11.09 3.71 16.01
CA ASP A 14 -12.37 4.20 16.53
C ASP A 14 -12.44 3.95 18.04
N ALA A 15 -12.09 4.99 18.81
CA ALA A 15 -12.11 4.94 20.27
C ALA A 15 -13.49 4.58 20.86
N SER A 16 -14.58 4.77 20.10
CA SER A 16 -15.94 4.42 20.54
C SER A 16 -16.28 2.93 20.41
N LYS A 17 -15.46 2.16 19.69
CA LYS A 17 -15.66 0.73 19.42
C LYS A 17 -14.62 -0.17 20.06
N VAL A 18 -13.72 0.39 20.87
CA VAL A 18 -12.71 -0.39 21.60
C VAL A 18 -13.40 -1.07 22.79
N THR A 19 -13.54 -2.40 22.71
CA THR A 19 -13.81 -3.27 23.86
C THR A 19 -12.49 -3.74 24.48
N ASP A 20 -12.52 -4.43 25.63
CA ASP A 20 -11.34 -4.74 26.48
C ASP A 20 -10.15 -5.43 25.79
N HIS A 21 -10.30 -5.87 24.55
CA HIS A 21 -9.24 -6.49 23.75
C HIS A 21 -8.62 -5.49 22.78
N TYR A 22 -7.50 -4.89 23.21
CA TYR A 22 -6.68 -4.04 22.35
C TYR A 22 -6.04 -4.82 21.20
N ALA A 23 -5.76 -4.13 20.10
CA ALA A 23 -4.91 -4.64 19.04
C ALA A 23 -3.51 -5.00 19.58
N LEU A 24 -2.86 -5.97 18.95
CA LEU A 24 -1.49 -6.37 19.30
C LEU A 24 -0.53 -5.22 18.97
N LEU A 25 0.06 -4.64 20.00
CA LEU A 25 0.97 -3.49 19.89
C LEU A 25 2.28 -3.77 20.63
N PRO A 26 3.41 -3.23 20.15
CA PRO A 26 4.64 -3.28 20.92
C PRO A 26 4.47 -2.46 22.20
N THR A 27 4.97 -3.01 23.31
CA THR A 27 4.96 -2.28 24.58
C THR A 27 6.00 -1.16 24.58
N ARG A 28 5.95 -0.27 25.59
CA ARG A 28 6.93 0.82 25.73
C ARG A 28 8.37 0.34 25.84
N LYS A 29 8.59 -0.86 26.41
CA LYS A 29 9.91 -1.47 26.47
C LYS A 29 10.12 -2.31 25.21
N LEU A 30 11.08 -1.92 24.39
CA LEU A 30 11.45 -2.70 23.21
C LEU A 30 12.14 -4.00 23.64
N ALA A 31 11.85 -5.08 22.92
CA ALA A 31 12.52 -6.36 23.13
C ALA A 31 13.96 -6.32 22.63
N ASN A 32 14.86 -7.02 23.33
CA ASN A 32 16.20 -7.26 22.82
C ASN A 32 16.16 -8.42 21.81
N LEU A 33 16.30 -8.12 20.52
CA LEU A 33 16.19 -9.11 19.45
C LEU A 33 17.24 -10.23 19.56
N SER A 34 18.38 -9.98 20.21
CA SER A 34 19.42 -10.99 20.41
C SER A 34 19.06 -12.04 21.45
N GLU A 35 18.06 -11.78 22.31
CA GLU A 35 17.58 -12.71 23.32
C GLU A 35 16.40 -13.56 22.82
N LEU A 36 15.87 -13.25 21.64
CA LEU A 36 14.74 -13.95 21.03
C LEU A 36 15.21 -15.03 20.06
N SER A 37 14.45 -16.11 19.96
CA SER A 37 14.59 -17.02 18.84
C SER A 37 14.26 -16.32 17.52
N VAL A 38 14.68 -16.91 16.39
CA VAL A 38 14.36 -16.38 15.06
C VAL A 38 12.85 -16.22 14.86
N GLN A 39 12.06 -17.19 15.33
CA GLN A 39 10.61 -17.18 15.18
C GLN A 39 9.97 -16.06 16.01
N GLU A 40 10.39 -15.89 17.26
CA GLU A 40 9.89 -14.83 18.14
C GLU A 40 10.29 -13.44 17.64
N SER A 41 11.54 -13.29 17.16
CA SER A 41 12.03 -12.06 16.56
C SER A 41 11.21 -11.67 15.33
N ASN A 42 10.89 -12.64 14.45
CA ASN A 42 10.05 -12.41 13.29
C ASN A 42 8.65 -11.94 13.69
N ILE A 43 7.99 -12.63 14.63
CA ILE A 43 6.65 -12.24 15.10
C ILE A 43 6.69 -10.83 15.72
N TYR A 44 7.67 -10.56 16.58
CA TYR A 44 7.84 -9.25 17.20
C TYR A 44 8.01 -8.15 16.15
N LEU A 45 8.87 -8.37 15.15
CA LEU A 45 9.10 -7.41 14.08
C LEU A 45 7.84 -7.18 13.24
N GLU A 46 7.06 -8.22 12.93
CA GLU A 46 5.80 -8.06 12.19
C GLU A 46 4.77 -7.24 12.96
N VAL A 47 4.67 -7.43 14.27
CA VAL A 47 3.82 -6.59 15.14
C VAL A 47 4.29 -5.13 15.13
N VAL A 48 5.60 -4.89 15.26
CA VAL A 48 6.18 -3.54 15.24
C VAL A 48 5.95 -2.86 13.89
N LYS A 49 6.18 -3.55 12.78
CA LYS A 49 5.94 -3.04 11.43
C LYS A 49 4.47 -2.69 11.23
N SER A 50 3.56 -3.57 11.62
CA SER A 50 2.11 -3.36 11.54
C SER A 50 1.67 -2.13 12.34
N ALA A 51 2.14 -2.02 13.59
CA ALA A 51 1.84 -0.88 14.44
C ALA A 51 2.39 0.44 13.86
N THR A 52 3.59 0.40 13.28
CA THR A 52 4.23 1.57 12.66
C THR A 52 3.51 2.01 11.39
N ALA A 53 3.14 1.05 10.53
CA ALA A 53 2.42 1.27 9.28
C ALA A 53 1.11 2.05 9.47
N LEU A 54 0.42 1.84 10.61
CA LEU A 54 -0.82 2.55 10.96
C LEU A 54 -0.63 4.08 11.04
N PHE A 55 0.56 4.55 11.42
CA PHE A 55 0.86 5.97 11.60
C PHE A 55 1.62 6.58 10.40
N MET A 56 1.88 5.78 9.37
CA MET A 56 2.52 6.23 8.14
C MET A 56 1.51 6.88 7.18
N ALA A 57 2.02 7.63 6.21
CA ALA A 57 1.20 8.18 5.14
C ALA A 57 0.49 7.08 4.33
N ALA A 58 -0.66 7.40 3.77
CA ALA A 58 -1.35 6.51 2.85
C ALA A 58 -0.49 6.21 1.61
N TYR A 59 -0.59 4.98 1.10
CA TYR A 59 -0.11 4.65 -0.23
C TYR A 59 -0.86 5.50 -1.28
N GLN A 60 -0.13 6.22 -2.12
CA GLN A 60 -0.68 7.03 -3.19
C GLN A 60 -0.16 6.56 -4.54
N TYR A 61 -1.08 6.34 -5.47
CA TYR A 61 -0.78 5.95 -6.84
C TYR A 61 -1.74 6.63 -7.80
N GLU A 62 -1.32 6.76 -9.05
CA GLU A 62 -2.14 7.22 -10.15
C GLU A 62 -2.58 6.02 -10.97
N GLU A 63 -3.89 5.84 -11.15
CA GLU A 63 -4.47 4.76 -11.94
C GLU A 63 -4.94 5.28 -13.30
N THR A 64 -4.45 4.69 -14.37
CA THR A 64 -4.87 4.95 -15.74
C THR A 64 -5.70 3.78 -16.22
N LYS A 65 -6.95 4.05 -16.61
CA LYS A 65 -7.84 3.06 -17.25
C LYS A 65 -7.98 3.42 -18.71
N ILE A 66 -7.68 2.46 -19.57
CA ILE A 66 -7.85 2.55 -21.02
C ILE A 66 -8.93 1.56 -21.40
N VAL A 67 -9.96 2.05 -22.09
CA VAL A 67 -10.98 1.20 -22.71
C VAL A 67 -10.72 1.21 -24.21
N THR A 68 -10.38 0.07 -24.77
CA THR A 68 -10.13 -0.11 -26.20
C THR A 68 -11.27 -0.91 -26.81
N THR A 69 -11.93 -0.39 -27.84
CA THR A 69 -12.99 -1.12 -28.55
C THR A 69 -12.43 -1.74 -29.82
N ILE A 70 -12.57 -3.05 -29.98
CA ILE A 70 -12.22 -3.77 -31.21
C ILE A 70 -13.45 -4.56 -31.66
N ASN A 71 -13.96 -4.29 -32.86
CA ASN A 71 -15.17 -4.92 -33.39
C ASN A 71 -16.35 -4.89 -32.40
N ASP A 72 -16.64 -3.72 -31.82
CA ASP A 72 -17.70 -3.50 -30.81
C ASP A 72 -17.53 -4.26 -29.48
N VAL A 73 -16.37 -4.89 -29.26
CA VAL A 73 -16.04 -5.52 -27.98
C VAL A 73 -15.12 -4.59 -27.17
N PRO A 74 -15.50 -4.19 -25.94
CA PRO A 74 -14.65 -3.37 -25.08
C PRO A 74 -13.59 -4.23 -24.39
N PHE A 75 -12.35 -3.75 -24.40
CA PHE A 75 -11.20 -4.29 -23.68
C PHE A 75 -10.73 -3.28 -22.65
N HIS A 76 -10.49 -3.74 -21.42
CA HIS A 76 -10.06 -2.88 -20.32
C HIS A 76 -8.59 -3.13 -20.01
N THR A 77 -7.78 -2.08 -20.14
CA THR A 77 -6.37 -2.08 -19.73
C THR A 77 -6.23 -1.11 -18.57
N THR A 78 -5.62 -1.57 -17.48
CA THR A 78 -5.33 -0.73 -16.32
C THR A 78 -3.83 -0.66 -16.11
N GLY A 79 -3.32 0.54 -15.85
CA GLY A 79 -1.94 0.77 -15.46
C GLY A 79 -1.90 1.65 -14.22
N SER A 80 -0.95 1.42 -13.34
CA SER A 80 -0.75 2.21 -12.12
C SER A 80 0.65 2.84 -12.12
N ILE A 81 0.77 4.00 -11.49
CA ILE A 81 2.05 4.66 -11.23
C ILE A 81 2.10 4.99 -9.74
N GLU A 82 3.00 4.35 -9.00
CA GLU A 82 3.28 4.70 -7.61
C GLU A 82 3.76 6.16 -7.52
N LYS A 83 3.16 6.94 -6.62
CA LYS A 83 3.57 8.32 -6.32
C LYS A 83 4.22 8.42 -4.95
N ILE A 84 3.56 7.83 -3.93
CA ILE A 84 4.05 7.79 -2.56
C ILE A 84 3.80 6.39 -2.01
N ARG A 85 4.87 5.72 -1.58
CA ARG A 85 4.77 4.34 -1.06
C ARG A 85 4.05 4.28 0.29
N GLY A 86 4.17 5.33 1.11
CA GLY A 86 3.46 5.43 2.38
C GLY A 86 3.74 4.23 3.29
N TRP A 87 2.70 3.71 3.93
CA TRP A 87 2.77 2.51 4.77
C TRP A 87 3.37 1.27 4.08
N LYS A 88 3.32 1.16 2.75
CA LYS A 88 3.92 0.03 2.03
C LYS A 88 5.45 0.00 2.11
N GLU A 89 6.09 1.12 2.44
CA GLU A 89 7.55 1.20 2.54
C GLU A 89 8.10 0.26 3.63
N ILE A 90 7.39 0.11 4.75
CA ILE A 90 7.84 -0.70 5.88
C ILE A 90 7.43 -2.18 5.79
N LEU A 91 6.36 -2.49 5.04
CA LEU A 91 5.82 -3.84 4.96
C LEU A 91 6.53 -4.75 3.94
N GLN A 92 7.49 -4.24 3.16
CA GLN A 92 8.32 -5.00 2.22
C GLN A 92 7.53 -6.00 1.34
N ASP A 93 6.30 -5.68 0.97
CA ASP A 93 5.59 -6.45 -0.04
C ASP A 93 6.30 -6.24 -1.38
N VAL A 94 7.05 -7.26 -1.79
CA VAL A 94 7.62 -7.32 -3.13
C VAL A 94 6.47 -7.71 -4.06
N ASP A 95 5.66 -6.72 -4.46
CA ASP A 95 4.65 -6.94 -5.47
C ASP A 95 5.36 -7.12 -6.83
N TYR A 96 5.60 -8.38 -7.20
CA TYR A 96 6.27 -8.75 -8.45
C TYR A 96 5.59 -8.13 -9.69
N LYS A 97 4.30 -7.78 -9.59
CA LYS A 97 3.53 -7.14 -10.65
C LYS A 97 4.04 -5.72 -10.93
N ASP A 98 4.38 -4.94 -9.90
CA ASP A 98 4.92 -3.59 -10.05
C ASP A 98 6.27 -3.59 -10.77
N MET A 99 7.10 -4.61 -10.54
CA MET A 99 8.39 -4.79 -11.21
C MET A 99 8.23 -5.04 -12.72
N ILE A 100 7.20 -5.79 -13.12
CA ILE A 100 6.89 -6.06 -14.52
C ILE A 100 6.41 -4.79 -15.22
N TYR A 101 5.51 -4.03 -14.60
CA TYR A 101 4.99 -2.79 -15.20
C TYR A 101 6.08 -1.74 -15.39
N GLN A 102 7.02 -1.59 -14.44
CA GLN A 102 8.17 -0.70 -14.58
C GLN A 102 9.10 -1.13 -15.73
N LYS A 103 9.26 -2.43 -15.96
CA LYS A 103 10.08 -2.97 -17.06
C LYS A 103 9.43 -2.75 -18.43
N LEU A 104 8.10 -2.80 -18.51
CA LEU A 104 7.35 -2.57 -19.75
C LEU A 104 7.36 -1.09 -20.21
N ARG A 105 7.55 -0.13 -19.30
CA ARG A 105 7.70 1.30 -19.66
C ARG A 105 8.92 1.59 -20.54
N GLY A 106 9.95 0.73 -20.50
CA GLY A 106 11.17 0.89 -21.31
C GLY A 106 11.04 0.48 -22.77
N LEU A 107 9.87 -0.03 -23.18
CA LEU A 107 9.58 -0.41 -24.55
C LEU A 107 8.65 0.65 -25.15
N GLU A 108 9.12 1.42 -26.14
CA GLU A 108 8.29 2.36 -26.91
C GLU A 108 7.04 1.64 -27.46
N GLN A 109 5.86 2.07 -27.01
CA GLN A 109 4.58 1.60 -27.53
C GLN A 109 4.13 2.52 -28.66
N GLN A 110 3.83 1.96 -29.83
CA GLN A 110 3.26 2.69 -30.96
C GLN A 110 1.83 3.16 -30.62
N PRO A 111 1.42 4.39 -30.98
CA PRO A 111 0.13 4.91 -30.56
C PRO A 111 -1.00 4.34 -31.42
N LEU A 112 -1.89 3.58 -30.81
CA LEU A 112 -3.28 3.46 -31.27
C LEU A 112 -4.08 4.58 -30.59
N VAL A 113 -4.99 5.22 -31.32
CA VAL A 113 -5.78 6.36 -30.84
C VAL A 113 -6.61 5.95 -29.62
N VAL A 114 -6.30 6.51 -28.44
CA VAL A 114 -7.00 6.24 -27.18
C VAL A 114 -7.70 7.51 -26.72
N GLU A 115 -9.03 7.46 -26.55
CA GLU A 115 -9.75 8.46 -25.77
C GLU A 115 -9.38 8.30 -24.29
N LEU A 116 -8.67 9.29 -23.76
CA LEU A 116 -8.15 9.28 -22.39
C LEU A 116 -9.22 9.79 -21.41
N LEU A 117 -9.89 8.88 -20.70
CA LEU A 117 -10.64 9.21 -19.49
C LEU A 117 -9.71 9.12 -18.28
N LYS A 118 -9.09 10.24 -17.89
CA LYS A 118 -8.30 10.33 -16.65
C LYS A 118 -9.23 10.49 -15.45
N ASN A 119 -9.45 9.41 -14.72
CA ASN A 119 -10.14 9.45 -13.43
C ASN A 119 -9.14 9.23 -12.30
N TYR A 120 -8.97 10.23 -11.45
CA TYR A 120 -8.18 10.11 -10.22
C TYR A 120 -8.93 9.22 -9.22
N SER A 121 -8.33 8.10 -8.84
CA SER A 121 -8.89 7.17 -7.86
C SER A 121 -7.86 6.90 -6.77
N THR A 122 -8.18 7.30 -5.54
CA THR A 122 -7.50 6.88 -4.31
C THR A 122 -8.22 5.66 -3.76
N THR A 123 -7.57 4.49 -3.70
CA THR A 123 -8.13 3.35 -2.97
C THR A 123 -7.68 3.37 -1.52
N ASP A 124 -8.67 3.26 -0.64
CA ASP A 124 -8.56 3.22 0.81
C ASP A 124 -8.77 1.78 1.33
N THR A 125 -8.39 0.77 0.54
CA THR A 125 -8.62 -0.64 0.85
C THR A 125 -7.49 -1.21 1.71
N TRP A 126 -7.85 -1.63 2.93
CA TRP A 126 -7.02 -2.40 3.86
C TRP A 126 -7.45 -3.87 3.86
N ILE A 127 -6.52 -4.76 4.22
CA ILE A 127 -6.71 -6.21 4.42
C ILE A 127 -7.48 -6.47 5.72
#